data_AF-A0A380ENH1-F1
#
_entry.id   AF-A0A380ENH1-F1
#
_cell.length_a   1.000
_cell.length_b   1.000
_cell.length_c   1.000
_cell.angle_alpha   90.00
_cell.angle_beta   90.00
_cell.angle_gamma   90.00
#
_symmetry.space_group_name_H-M   'P 1'
#
loop_
_entity.id
_entity.type
_entity.pdbx_description
1 polymer ?
#
loop_
_entity_poly.entity_id
_entity_poly.type
_entity_poly.pdbx_seq_one_letter_code
_entity_poly.pdbx_strand_id
1 'polypeptide(L)' 'MIQNTFGYLPEYIVADAGYGSEQNYMAIIDDFNKTPLITYGMFIKDKTRKFKSDIFNT' A
#
# COMPACT_ATOMS: atom_id res chain seq x y z
N MET A 1 -9.63 17.52 0.02
CA MET A 1 -9.48 17.77 1.47
C MET A 1 -8.04 17.58 2.00
N ILE A 2 -7.06 17.07 1.24
CA ILE A 2 -5.65 17.01 1.67
C ILE A 2 -4.75 17.98 0.87
N GLN A 3 -4.85 17.98 -0.46
CA GLN A 3 -4.05 18.89 -1.30
C GLN A 3 -4.33 20.38 -1.02
N ASN A 4 -5.59 20.76 -0.76
CA ASN A 4 -5.92 22.15 -0.38
C ASN A 4 -5.38 22.57 0.99
N THR A 5 -5.04 21.60 1.85
CA THR A 5 -4.60 21.85 3.22
C THR A 5 -3.08 21.84 3.33
N PHE A 6 -2.41 20.97 2.57
CA PHE A 6 -0.96 20.74 2.65
C PHE A 6 -0.20 21.17 1.40
N GLY A 7 -0.90 21.58 0.34
CA GLY A 7 -0.28 21.96 -0.94
C GLY A 7 0.22 20.75 -1.72
N TYR A 8 1.41 20.88 -2.30
CA TYR A 8 2.04 19.83 -3.09
C TYR A 8 2.49 18.66 -2.19
N LEU A 9 2.04 17.46 -2.52
CA LEU A 9 2.50 16.24 -1.85
C LEU A 9 3.83 15.77 -2.46
N PRO A 10 4.79 15.33 -1.62
CA PRO A 10 6.06 14.79 -2.09
C PRO A 10 5.85 13.54 -2.96
N GLU A 11 6.85 13.25 -3.80
CA GLU A 11 6.82 12.09 -4.70
C GLU A 11 6.69 10.75 -3.95
N TYR A 12 7.30 10.68 -2.78
CA TYR A 12 7.31 9.49 -1.94
C TYR A 12 6.49 9.72 -0.68
N ILE A 13 5.53 8.84 -0.42
CA ILE A 13 4.66 8.90 0.76
C ILE A 13 4.92 7.69 1.66
N VAL A 14 5.23 7.98 2.92
CA VAL A 14 5.33 6.99 4.00
C VAL A 14 4.06 7.00 4.82
N ALA A 15 3.64 5.82 5.30
CA ALA A 15 2.53 5.64 6.22
C ALA A 15 2.76 4.38 7.05
N ASP A 16 1.99 4.24 8.13
CA ASP A 16 2.03 3.06 8.96
C ASP A 16 1.48 1.84 8.20
N ALA A 17 2.11 0.69 8.41
CA ALA A 17 1.76 -0.58 7.77
C ALA A 17 0.91 -1.50 8.65
N GLY A 18 0.36 -0.97 9.74
CA GLY A 18 -0.62 -1.67 10.57
C GLY A 18 -1.98 -1.79 9.87
N TYR A 19 -3.04 -1.42 10.57
CA TYR A 19 -4.40 -1.54 10.04
C TYR A 19 -4.60 -0.63 8.82
N GLY A 20 -5.08 -1.19 7.71
CA GLY A 20 -5.34 -0.43 6.49
C GLY A 20 -4.15 -0.30 5.52
N SER A 21 -3.08 -1.08 5.69
CA SER A 21 -1.89 -1.00 4.83
C SER A 21 -2.19 -1.12 3.33
N GLU A 22 -3.15 -1.95 2.96
CA GLU A 22 -3.56 -2.14 1.55
C GLU A 22 -4.31 -0.92 1.04
N GLN A 23 -5.33 -0.46 1.77
CA GLN A 23 -6.08 0.74 1.41
C GLN A 23 -5.18 1.98 1.33
N ASN A 24 -4.21 2.11 2.24
CA ASN A 24 -3.23 3.19 2.22
C ASN A 24 -2.32 3.11 1.00
N TYR A 25 -1.83 1.91 0.68
CA TYR A 25 -0.98 1.68 -0.49
C TYR A 25 -1.72 2.03 -1.79
N MET A 26 -2.97 1.57 -1.93
CA MET A 26 -3.80 1.86 -3.10
C MET A 26 -4.13 3.34 -3.20
N ALA A 27 -4.55 4.00 -2.10
CA ALA A 27 -4.85 5.43 -2.12
C ALA A 27 -3.65 6.29 -2.56
N ILE A 28 -2.42 5.93 -2.16
CA ILE A 28 -1.20 6.63 -2.58
C ILE A 28 -0.98 6.56 -4.10
N ILE A 29 -1.32 5.43 -4.72
CA ILE A 29 -1.18 5.24 -6.16
C ILE A 29 -2.38 5.84 -6.90
N ASP A 30 -3.60 5.48 -6.51
CA ASP A 30 -4.80 5.77 -7.28
C ASP A 30 -5.30 7.20 -7.07
N ASP A 31 -5.34 7.66 -5.82
CA ASP A 31 -5.90 8.98 -5.48
C ASP A 31 -4.84 10.09 -5.52
N PHE A 32 -3.61 9.76 -5.10
CA PHE A 32 -2.52 10.73 -5.00
C PHE A 32 -1.53 10.67 -6.17
N ASN A 33 -1.52 9.57 -6.94
CA ASN A 33 -0.57 9.33 -8.04
C ASN A 33 0.89 9.55 -7.60
N LYS A 34 1.24 8.96 -6.45
CA LYS A 34 2.56 9.02 -5.78
C LYS A 34 3.14 7.63 -5.56
N THR A 35 4.40 7.60 -5.18
CA THR A 35 5.12 6.35 -4.91
C THR A 35 5.03 5.99 -3.42
N PRO A 36 4.39 4.88 -3.03
CA PRO A 36 4.33 4.45 -1.64
C PRO A 36 5.67 3.86 -1.16
N LEU A 37 6.13 4.29 0.00
CA LEU A 37 7.26 3.70 0.75
C LEU A 37 6.75 3.05 2.04
N ILE A 38 5.83 2.11 1.89
CA ILE A 38 5.12 1.45 2.98
C ILE A 38 5.31 -0.05 2.84
N THR A 39 5.40 -0.77 3.96
CA THR A 39 5.40 -2.23 3.90
C THR A 39 4.00 -2.73 3.56
N TYR A 40 3.90 -3.43 2.43
CA TYR A 40 2.66 -4.06 2.01
C TYR A 40 2.63 -5.51 2.50
N GLY A 41 1.87 -5.75 3.58
CA GLY A 41 1.82 -7.06 4.26
C GLY A 41 1.39 -8.21 3.33
N MET A 42 0.47 -7.93 2.40
CA MET A 42 0.02 -8.93 1.43
C MET A 42 1.15 -9.32 0.47
N PHE A 43 1.97 -8.38 -0.03
CA PHE A 43 3.12 -8.73 -0.87
C PHE A 43 4.15 -9.61 -0.17
N ILE A 44 4.34 -9.44 1.14
CA ILE A 44 5.17 -10.36 1.94
C ILE A 44 4.49 -11.73 2.03
N LYS A 45 3.17 -11.76 2.30
CA LYS A 45 2.36 -12.97 2.42
C LYS A 45 2.31 -13.77 1.11
N ASP A 46 2.14 -13.10 -0.03
CA ASP A 46 2.06 -13.69 -1.38
C ASP A 46 3.35 -14.42 -1.76
N LYS A 47 4.49 -13.96 -1.22
CA LYS A 47 5.79 -14.61 -1.44
C LYS A 47 6.01 -15.85 -0.59
N THR A 48 5.20 -16.09 0.44
CA THR A 48 5.37 -17.23 1.34
C THR A 48 4.99 -18.55 0.65
N ARG A 49 5.70 -19.63 1.00
CA ARG A 49 5.40 -20.98 0.49
C ARG A 49 3.95 -21.38 0.76
N LYS A 50 3.44 -21.04 1.97
CA LYS A 50 2.08 -21.35 2.41
C LYS A 50 1.03 -20.75 1.48
N PHE A 51 1.19 -19.48 1.10
CA PHE A 51 0.25 -18.81 0.22
C PHE A 51 0.28 -19.39 -1.20
N LYS A 52 1.47 -19.70 -1.73
CA LYS A 52 1.64 -20.31 -3.06
C LYS A 52 1.15 -21.75 -3.16
N SER A 53 1.16 -22.50 -2.06
CA SER A 53 0.69 -23.89 -2.00
C SER A 53 -0.80 -24.00 -1.67
N ASP A 54 -1.50 -22.88 -1.50
CA ASP A 54 -2.92 -22.87 -1.17
C ASP A 54 -3.76 -23.16 -2.43
N ILE A 55 -4.53 -24.24 -2.37
CA ILE A 55 -5.40 -24.70 -3.47
C ILE A 55 -6.53 -23.70 -3.79
N PHE A 56 -6.88 -22.81 -2.86
CA PHE A 56 -7.90 -21.79 -3.06
C PHE A 56 -7.35 -20.50 -3.71
N ASN A 57 -6.03 -20.40 -3.90
CA ASN A 57 -5.37 -19.26 -4.55
C ASN A 57 -5.12 -19.50 -6.05
N THR A 58 -5.83 -20.45 -6.67
CA THR A 58 -5.78 -20.76 -8.12
C THR A 58 -6.77 -19.88 -8.88
#